data_AF-A0A8S3UVS9-F1
#
_entry.id   AF-A0A8S3UVS9-F1
#
_cell.length_a   1.000
_cell.length_b   1.000
_cell.length_c   1.000
_cell.angle_alpha   90.00
_cell.angle_beta   90.00
_cell.angle_gamma   90.00
#
_symmetry.space_group_name_H-M   'P 1'
#
loop_
_entity.id
_entity.type
_entity.pdbx_description
1 polymer ?
#
loop_
_entity_poly.entity_id
_entity_poly.type
_entity_poly.pdbx_seq_one_letter_code
_entity_poly.pdbx_strand_id
1 'polypeptide(L)'
;MAKLVWFQKFPWNTIQKISLSKTIHRQLGLLSPSKLQEIHSNKHKKPRRHSIDSGKIQRFFSSATNDMLENDNTLKQLFDGIINCERGSLARGITLIESSHPKKKQQAKILLNSILQYSTEKQRSGQPKKLSFRIGLSGPPGAGKSTFIETFGKFLTARNNKVAVLAVDPSSATTGGSLLGDKTRMFELSRDWNAFIRPSPSRGTLGGVTRTTNEAILLCEAAGYNIILIETIGVGQSEYAVADMVDLFCLLMPPAGGDELQGIKKGIVEVADLVIINKSDGELVPAARRIQAEYISALKYSRRRSKFWKPEVTRISSVNKEGIPELWDLMENFQTVMMESNELQRKRQLQKKIWMWSFIQNNIMDMFKTHPAVQNLIKNVEEEVMKGEITPGTGADLLLTKFIKES
;
A
#
# COMPACT_ATOMS: atom_id res chain seq x y z
N MET A 1 29.64 -16.85 8.36
CA MET A 1 28.53 -15.89 8.63
C MET A 1 28.34 -14.91 7.46
N ALA A 2 27.91 -15.41 6.30
CA ALA A 2 27.39 -14.63 5.18
C ALA A 2 26.84 -15.63 4.15
N LYS A 3 25.51 -15.76 4.05
CA LYS A 3 24.69 -16.37 2.97
C LYS A 3 23.36 -16.84 3.56
N LEU A 4 22.44 -15.91 3.82
CA LEU A 4 21.03 -16.22 4.08
C LEU A 4 20.13 -15.03 3.73
N VAL A 5 20.29 -14.47 2.52
CA VAL A 5 19.37 -13.46 1.96
C VAL A 5 19.40 -13.60 0.43
N TRP A 6 18.69 -14.57 -0.15
CA TRP A 6 18.58 -14.69 -1.62
C TRP A 6 17.20 -15.08 -2.16
N PHE A 7 16.15 -15.10 -1.32
CA PHE A 7 14.78 -15.35 -1.76
C PHE A 7 13.89 -14.14 -1.43
N GLN A 8 14.04 -13.04 -2.18
CA GLN A 8 13.01 -11.99 -2.29
C GLN A 8 13.21 -11.02 -3.46
N LYS A 9 14.21 -11.21 -4.32
CA LYS A 9 14.41 -10.41 -5.54
C LYS A 9 14.20 -11.27 -6.79
N PHE A 10 12.95 -11.45 -7.20
CA PHE A 10 12.64 -11.80 -8.58
C PHE A 10 11.69 -10.75 -9.17
N PRO A 11 12.09 -10.01 -10.23
CA PRO A 11 11.15 -9.17 -10.95
C PRO A 11 10.17 -10.06 -11.74
N TRP A 12 8.88 -9.93 -11.44
CA TRP A 12 7.77 -10.72 -12.02
C TRP A 12 7.53 -10.51 -13.54
N ASN A 13 8.40 -9.76 -14.22
CA ASN A 13 8.33 -9.59 -15.68
C ASN A 13 8.98 -10.74 -16.47
N THR A 14 9.57 -11.74 -15.81
CA THR A 14 10.21 -12.88 -16.50
C THR A 14 9.32 -14.14 -16.57
N ILE A 15 8.20 -14.20 -15.85
CA ILE A 15 7.25 -15.35 -15.88
C ILE A 15 6.17 -15.14 -16.96
N GLN A 16 6.58 -14.77 -18.16
CA GLN A 16 5.71 -14.78 -19.35
C GLN A 16 6.26 -15.64 -20.50
N LYS A 17 7.34 -16.40 -20.31
CA LYS A 17 7.91 -17.26 -21.36
C LYS A 17 8.33 -18.68 -20.96
N ILE A 18 7.86 -19.20 -19.83
CA ILE A 18 8.08 -20.62 -19.50
C ILE A 18 6.75 -21.37 -19.53
N SER A 19 6.58 -22.14 -20.60
CA SER A 19 5.49 -23.10 -20.82
C SER A 19 5.50 -24.18 -19.74
N LEU A 20 4.83 -23.92 -18.62
CA LEU A 20 4.71 -24.82 -17.47
C LEU A 20 3.90 -26.12 -17.74
N SER A 21 3.28 -26.31 -18.91
CA SER A 21 2.44 -27.50 -19.15
C SER A 21 3.20 -28.74 -19.68
N LYS A 22 4.44 -28.64 -20.14
CA LYS A 22 5.16 -29.80 -20.73
C LYS A 22 6.05 -30.55 -19.74
N THR A 23 6.60 -29.87 -18.75
CA THR A 23 7.58 -30.46 -17.81
C THR A 23 6.89 -31.25 -16.70
N ILE A 24 5.73 -30.81 -16.23
CA ILE A 24 4.98 -31.47 -15.15
C ILE A 24 4.37 -32.81 -15.61
N HIS A 25 3.87 -32.90 -16.85
CA HIS A 25 3.27 -34.13 -17.35
C HIS A 25 4.28 -35.25 -17.64
N ARG A 26 5.55 -34.91 -17.96
CA ARG A 26 6.58 -35.91 -18.26
C ARG A 26 7.15 -36.57 -16.99
N GLN A 27 7.04 -35.91 -15.84
CA GLN A 27 7.52 -36.42 -14.54
C GLN A 27 6.50 -37.27 -13.78
N LEU A 28 5.22 -37.24 -14.15
CA LEU A 28 4.15 -37.93 -13.40
C LEU A 28 3.54 -39.15 -14.09
N GLY A 29 4.02 -39.59 -15.25
CA GLY A 29 3.59 -40.86 -15.88
C GLY A 29 2.09 -40.94 -16.24
N LEU A 30 1.36 -39.84 -16.20
CA LEU A 30 -0.08 -39.78 -16.43
C LEU A 30 -0.37 -39.36 -17.88
N LEU A 31 -0.35 -40.31 -18.82
CA LEU A 31 -1.15 -40.35 -20.07
C LEU A 31 -0.64 -41.47 -21.01
N SER A 32 -1.54 -42.32 -21.53
CA SER A 32 -1.21 -43.35 -22.53
C SER A 32 -0.90 -42.76 -23.91
N PRO A 33 -0.06 -43.40 -24.75
CA PRO A 33 0.33 -42.91 -26.07
C PRO A 33 -0.84 -42.57 -27.00
N SER A 34 -1.98 -43.24 -26.85
CA SER A 34 -3.20 -43.00 -27.63
C SER A 34 -3.85 -41.63 -27.41
N LYS A 35 -3.70 -41.02 -26.22
CA LYS A 35 -4.24 -39.67 -25.93
C LYS A 35 -3.38 -38.53 -26.48
N LEU A 36 -2.12 -38.80 -26.85
CA LEU A 36 -1.23 -37.79 -27.45
C LEU A 36 -1.57 -37.53 -28.93
N GLN A 37 -2.14 -38.51 -29.64
CA GLN A 37 -2.57 -38.33 -31.03
C GLN A 37 -3.86 -37.49 -31.15
N GLU A 38 -4.77 -37.57 -30.18
CA GLU A 38 -6.01 -36.78 -30.17
C GLU A 38 -5.77 -35.28 -29.94
N ILE A 39 -4.65 -34.92 -29.28
CA ILE A 39 -4.23 -33.52 -29.08
C ILE A 39 -3.63 -32.92 -30.36
N HIS A 40 -3.14 -33.75 -31.28
CA HIS A 40 -2.52 -33.29 -32.53
C HIS A 40 -3.54 -32.87 -33.60
N SER A 41 -4.77 -33.38 -33.57
CA SER A 41 -5.81 -33.05 -34.57
C SER A 41 -6.62 -31.77 -34.26
N ASN A 42 -6.45 -31.17 -33.07
CA ASN A 42 -7.27 -30.03 -32.63
C ASN A 42 -6.55 -28.66 -32.65
N LYS A 43 -5.46 -28.52 -33.44
CA LYS A 43 -4.59 -27.32 -33.47
C LYS A 43 -5.19 -26.05 -34.10
N HIS A 44 -6.46 -26.04 -34.52
CA HIS A 44 -7.09 -24.86 -35.13
C HIS A 44 -8.29 -24.26 -34.38
N LYS A 45 -8.60 -24.69 -33.16
CA LYS A 45 -9.62 -24.00 -32.34
C LYS A 45 -8.96 -23.03 -31.37
N LYS A 46 -9.07 -21.71 -31.66
CA LYS A 46 -8.78 -20.63 -30.71
C LYS A 46 -9.43 -20.97 -29.35
N PRO A 47 -8.75 -20.81 -28.21
CA PRO A 47 -9.37 -21.06 -26.92
C PRO A 47 -10.56 -20.11 -26.78
N ARG A 48 -11.77 -20.68 -26.61
CA ARG A 48 -12.96 -19.91 -26.25
C ARG A 48 -12.64 -19.20 -24.94
N ARG A 49 -12.47 -17.88 -24.98
CA ARG A 49 -12.50 -17.05 -23.78
C ARG A 49 -13.89 -17.25 -23.18
N HIS A 50 -14.01 -18.04 -22.12
CA HIS A 50 -15.15 -17.88 -21.22
C HIS A 50 -15.01 -16.49 -20.63
N SER A 51 -15.69 -15.52 -21.23
CA SER A 51 -15.91 -14.22 -20.61
C SER A 51 -16.72 -14.50 -19.35
N ILE A 52 -16.06 -14.48 -18.20
CA ILE A 52 -16.75 -14.27 -16.94
C ILE A 52 -17.55 -12.99 -17.13
N ASP A 53 -18.88 -13.10 -17.13
CA ASP A 53 -19.77 -11.96 -17.24
C ASP A 53 -19.58 -11.11 -15.98
N SER A 54 -18.68 -10.13 -16.07
CA SER A 54 -18.38 -9.18 -15.00
C SER A 54 -19.64 -8.45 -14.54
N GLY A 55 -20.64 -8.30 -15.41
CA GLY A 55 -21.95 -7.73 -15.08
C GLY A 55 -22.76 -8.64 -14.16
N LYS A 56 -22.73 -9.96 -14.36
CA LYS A 56 -23.39 -10.93 -13.45
C LYS A 56 -22.72 -11.02 -12.09
N ILE A 57 -21.38 -11.05 -12.04
CA ILE A 57 -20.65 -11.03 -10.76
C ILE A 57 -20.95 -9.74 -10.01
N GLN A 58 -20.86 -8.59 -10.68
CA GLN A 58 -21.08 -7.30 -10.05
C GLN A 58 -22.53 -7.15 -9.53
N ARG A 59 -23.54 -7.64 -10.27
CA ARG A 59 -24.95 -7.63 -9.85
C ARG A 59 -25.27 -8.60 -8.71
N PHE A 60 -24.66 -9.79 -8.72
CA PHE A 60 -24.86 -10.79 -7.66
C PHE A 60 -24.24 -10.33 -6.34
N PHE A 61 -23.03 -9.77 -6.39
CA PHE A 61 -22.43 -9.17 -5.21
C PHE A 61 -23.17 -7.91 -4.77
N SER A 62 -23.69 -7.07 -5.67
CA SER A 62 -24.38 -5.84 -5.29
C SER A 62 -25.72 -6.05 -4.59
N SER A 63 -26.57 -7.00 -5.04
CA SER A 63 -27.85 -7.24 -4.35
C SER A 63 -27.60 -7.82 -2.95
N ALA A 64 -26.72 -8.82 -2.83
CA ALA A 64 -26.39 -9.43 -1.54
C ALA A 64 -25.70 -8.46 -0.58
N THR A 65 -24.83 -7.56 -1.07
CA THR A 65 -24.19 -6.55 -0.20
C THR A 65 -25.17 -5.48 0.24
N ASN A 66 -26.08 -5.04 -0.63
CA ASN A 66 -27.08 -4.03 -0.28
C ASN A 66 -28.08 -4.58 0.73
N ASP A 67 -28.57 -5.81 0.53
CA ASP A 67 -29.46 -6.46 1.50
C ASP A 67 -28.79 -6.61 2.88
N MET A 68 -27.50 -6.99 2.92
CA MET A 68 -26.77 -7.09 4.19
C MET A 68 -26.47 -5.74 4.84
N LEU A 69 -26.27 -4.68 4.05
CA LEU A 69 -26.06 -3.32 4.56
C LEU A 69 -27.36 -2.74 5.12
N GLU A 70 -28.50 -2.98 4.46
CA GLU A 70 -29.80 -2.52 4.93
C GLU A 70 -30.25 -3.23 6.21
N ASN A 71 -29.88 -4.50 6.38
CA ASN A 71 -30.22 -5.30 7.57
C ASN A 71 -29.35 -5.00 8.80
N ASP A 72 -28.22 -4.29 8.65
CA ASP A 72 -27.36 -3.88 9.76
C ASP A 72 -27.37 -2.35 9.92
N ASN A 73 -28.23 -1.86 10.82
CA ASN A 73 -28.41 -0.43 11.08
C ASN A 73 -27.08 0.28 11.43
N THR A 74 -26.15 -0.41 12.08
CA THR A 74 -24.84 0.19 12.43
C THR A 74 -23.99 0.39 11.18
N LEU A 75 -23.97 -0.60 10.28
CA LEU A 75 -23.26 -0.49 9.02
C LEU A 75 -23.85 0.56 8.10
N LYS A 76 -25.18 0.64 8.02
CA LYS A 76 -25.87 1.67 7.25
C LYS A 76 -25.52 3.08 7.74
N GLN A 77 -25.59 3.32 9.05
CA GLN A 77 -25.18 4.59 9.64
C GLN A 77 -23.71 4.93 9.36
N LEU A 78 -22.82 3.94 9.39
CA LEU A 78 -21.41 4.16 9.03
C LEU A 78 -21.26 4.53 7.56
N PHE A 79 -21.95 3.83 6.67
CA PHE A 79 -21.94 4.13 5.23
C PHE A 79 -22.45 5.54 4.96
N ASP A 80 -23.65 5.87 5.44
CA ASP A 80 -24.30 7.17 5.26
C ASP A 80 -23.43 8.30 5.82
N GLY A 81 -22.91 8.12 7.03
CA GLY A 81 -22.02 9.11 7.65
C GLY A 81 -20.72 9.31 6.87
N ILE A 82 -20.13 8.25 6.32
CA ILE A 82 -18.90 8.36 5.50
C ILE A 82 -19.18 9.15 4.22
N ILE A 83 -20.24 8.81 3.46
CA ILE A 83 -20.55 9.52 2.21
C ILE A 83 -21.00 10.97 2.46
N ASN A 84 -21.54 11.27 3.64
CA ASN A 84 -21.87 12.62 4.10
C ASN A 84 -20.71 13.35 4.79
N CYS A 85 -19.49 12.82 4.67
CA CYS A 85 -18.25 13.45 5.17
C CYS A 85 -18.17 13.61 6.70
N GLU A 86 -18.85 12.76 7.48
CA GLU A 86 -18.80 12.79 8.94
C GLU A 86 -17.49 12.19 9.47
N ARG A 87 -16.66 13.01 10.14
CA ARG A 87 -15.36 12.59 10.70
C ARG A 87 -15.49 11.40 11.68
N GLY A 88 -16.55 11.38 12.49
CA GLY A 88 -16.79 10.31 13.46
C GLY A 88 -17.09 8.96 12.79
N SER A 89 -17.92 8.98 11.74
CA SER A 89 -18.27 7.79 10.97
C SER A 89 -17.07 7.28 10.16
N LEU A 90 -16.23 8.16 9.60
CA LEU A 90 -14.95 7.79 9.00
C LEU A 90 -14.00 7.10 10.01
N ALA A 91 -13.82 7.67 11.21
CA ALA A 91 -12.95 7.08 12.23
C ALA A 91 -13.42 5.68 12.67
N ARG A 92 -14.73 5.50 12.85
CA ARG A 92 -15.33 4.20 13.18
C ARG A 92 -15.22 3.21 12.02
N GLY A 93 -15.41 3.66 10.79
CA GLY A 93 -15.23 2.85 9.58
C GLY A 93 -13.80 2.33 9.45
N ILE A 94 -12.80 3.20 9.66
CA ILE A 94 -11.39 2.79 9.69
C ILE A 94 -11.11 1.81 10.84
N THR A 95 -11.70 2.05 12.02
CA THR A 95 -11.58 1.11 13.14
C THR A 95 -12.21 -0.25 12.85
N LEU A 96 -13.26 -0.31 12.02
CA LEU A 96 -13.91 -1.54 11.59
C LEU A 96 -13.00 -2.35 10.66
N ILE A 97 -12.38 -1.72 9.65
CA ILE A 97 -11.46 -2.39 8.71
C ILE A 97 -10.17 -2.87 9.39
N GLU A 98 -9.72 -2.18 10.45
CA GLU A 98 -8.55 -2.58 11.25
C GLU A 98 -8.84 -3.76 12.20
N SER A 99 -10.11 -4.14 12.38
CA SER A 99 -10.49 -5.18 13.33
C SER A 99 -10.08 -6.59 12.87
N SER A 100 -9.50 -7.37 13.77
CA SER A 100 -9.22 -8.79 13.54
C SER A 100 -10.43 -9.71 13.76
N HIS A 101 -11.51 -9.20 14.37
CA HIS A 101 -12.67 -10.01 14.77
C HIS A 101 -13.43 -10.54 13.53
N PRO A 102 -13.73 -11.86 13.41
CA PRO A 102 -14.30 -12.44 12.19
C PRO A 102 -15.58 -11.77 11.68
N LYS A 103 -16.56 -11.53 12.57
CA LYS A 103 -17.80 -10.80 12.23
C LYS A 103 -17.53 -9.38 11.73
N LYS A 104 -16.64 -8.63 12.40
CA LYS A 104 -16.26 -7.27 11.99
C LYS A 104 -15.51 -7.25 10.65
N LYS A 105 -14.67 -8.25 10.38
CA LYS A 105 -14.03 -8.43 9.06
C LYS A 105 -15.06 -8.63 7.94
N GLN A 106 -16.16 -9.34 8.19
CA GLN A 106 -17.24 -9.48 7.21
C GLN A 106 -17.99 -8.16 7.00
N GLN A 107 -18.33 -7.48 8.09
CA GLN A 107 -18.95 -6.15 8.05
C GLN A 107 -18.08 -5.12 7.29
N ALA A 108 -16.77 -5.12 7.53
CA ALA A 108 -15.80 -4.29 6.81
C ALA A 108 -15.83 -4.52 5.29
N LYS A 109 -15.89 -5.80 4.85
CA LYS A 109 -15.98 -6.14 3.42
C LYS A 109 -17.27 -5.60 2.79
N ILE A 110 -18.40 -5.71 3.48
CA ILE A 110 -19.70 -5.18 3.02
C ILE A 110 -19.60 -3.66 2.87
N LEU A 111 -19.09 -2.96 3.89
CA LEU A 111 -18.91 -1.51 3.87
C LEU A 111 -18.03 -1.06 2.71
N LEU A 112 -16.85 -1.67 2.53
CA LEU A 112 -15.90 -1.31 1.47
C LEU A 112 -16.48 -1.53 0.06
N ASN A 113 -17.19 -2.64 -0.15
CA ASN A 113 -17.85 -2.92 -1.43
C ASN A 113 -18.94 -1.90 -1.74
N SER A 114 -19.74 -1.54 -0.74
CA SER A 114 -20.82 -0.57 -0.88
C SER A 114 -20.28 0.83 -1.20
N ILE A 115 -19.21 1.25 -0.52
CA ILE A 115 -18.50 2.50 -0.81
C ILE A 115 -17.92 2.52 -2.23
N LEU A 116 -17.34 1.40 -2.68
CA LEU A 116 -16.79 1.28 -4.04
C LEU A 116 -17.89 1.34 -5.10
N GLN A 117 -19.04 0.69 -4.86
CA GLN A 117 -20.21 0.73 -5.74
C GLN A 117 -20.74 2.16 -5.86
N TYR A 118 -21.02 2.80 -4.72
CA TYR A 118 -21.45 4.20 -4.66
C TYR A 118 -20.50 5.13 -5.43
N SER A 119 -19.20 4.99 -5.21
CA SER A 119 -18.17 5.80 -5.90
C SER A 119 -18.15 5.56 -7.42
N THR A 120 -18.49 4.35 -7.86
CA THR A 120 -18.56 3.97 -9.28
C THR A 120 -19.85 4.48 -9.92
N GLU A 121 -20.96 4.42 -9.21
CA GLU A 121 -22.27 4.91 -9.67
C GLU A 121 -22.27 6.43 -9.83
N LYS A 122 -21.69 7.17 -8.87
CA LYS A 122 -21.46 8.62 -8.99
C LYS A 122 -20.65 8.98 -10.25
N GLN A 123 -19.65 8.16 -10.61
CA GLN A 123 -18.87 8.38 -11.83
C GLN A 123 -19.71 8.11 -13.10
N ARG A 124 -20.58 7.09 -13.08
CA ARG A 124 -21.45 6.75 -14.21
C ARG A 124 -22.57 7.77 -14.42
N SER A 125 -23.05 8.42 -13.36
CA SER A 125 -24.07 9.47 -13.44
C SER A 125 -23.55 10.82 -13.95
N GLY A 126 -22.32 10.85 -14.48
CA GLY A 126 -21.73 12.04 -15.10
C GLY A 126 -21.14 13.04 -14.11
N GLN A 127 -21.13 12.76 -12.81
CA GLN A 127 -20.41 13.62 -11.87
C GLN A 127 -18.90 13.46 -12.08
N PRO A 128 -18.15 14.57 -12.23
CA PRO A 128 -16.71 14.50 -12.41
C PRO A 128 -16.08 13.84 -11.20
N LYS A 129 -15.26 12.81 -11.46
CA LYS A 129 -14.47 12.17 -10.42
C LYS A 129 -13.44 13.18 -9.93
N LYS A 130 -13.67 13.79 -8.76
CA LYS A 130 -12.62 14.58 -8.10
C LYS A 130 -11.50 13.62 -7.70
N LEU A 131 -10.41 13.62 -8.47
CA LEU A 131 -9.28 12.75 -8.23
C LEU A 131 -8.59 13.22 -6.95
N SER A 132 -8.53 12.34 -5.95
CA SER A 132 -7.65 12.53 -4.79
C SER A 132 -6.19 12.57 -5.25
N PHE A 133 -5.34 13.29 -4.54
CA PHE A 133 -3.88 13.19 -4.71
C PHE A 133 -3.27 12.45 -3.52
N ARG A 134 -2.68 11.28 -3.78
CA ARG A 134 -2.09 10.41 -2.75
C ARG A 134 -0.58 10.65 -2.71
N ILE A 135 -0.08 11.15 -1.59
CA ILE A 135 1.32 11.52 -1.41
C ILE A 135 1.91 10.66 -0.29
N GLY A 136 2.93 9.88 -0.62
CA GLY A 136 3.68 9.10 0.36
C GLY A 136 4.86 9.91 0.85
N LEU A 137 5.10 9.91 2.17
CA LEU A 137 6.24 10.58 2.79
C LEU A 137 7.05 9.57 3.60
N SER A 138 8.34 9.49 3.29
CA SER A 138 9.31 8.75 4.08
C SER A 138 10.53 9.61 4.39
N GLY A 139 11.38 9.15 5.30
CA GLY A 139 12.61 9.82 5.69
C GLY A 139 13.13 9.27 7.01
N PRO A 140 14.44 9.42 7.30
CA PRO A 140 15.01 8.93 8.54
C PRO A 140 14.35 9.60 9.77
N PRO A 141 14.44 8.97 10.96
CA PRO A 141 14.15 9.65 12.22
C PRO A 141 14.89 10.99 12.30
N GLY A 142 14.24 12.03 12.81
CA GLY A 142 14.86 13.36 12.91
C GLY A 142 14.82 14.21 11.64
N ALA A 143 14.39 13.68 10.48
CA ALA A 143 14.21 14.46 9.24
C ALA A 143 13.14 15.57 9.32
N GLY A 144 12.32 15.58 10.38
CA GLY A 144 11.26 16.57 10.59
C GLY A 144 9.94 16.23 9.90
N LYS A 145 9.62 14.95 9.67
CA LYS A 145 8.39 14.51 8.98
C LYS A 145 7.11 15.02 9.62
N SER A 146 6.94 14.85 10.93
CA SER A 146 5.72 15.30 11.62
C SER A 146 5.55 16.83 11.57
N THR A 147 6.64 17.59 11.77
CA THR A 147 6.65 19.05 11.62
C THR A 147 6.33 19.48 10.19
N PHE A 148 6.87 18.77 9.20
CA PHE A 148 6.55 18.98 7.80
C PHE A 148 5.07 18.72 7.51
N ILE A 149 4.51 17.58 7.94
CA ILE A 149 3.11 17.23 7.71
C ILE A 149 2.17 18.24 8.37
N GLU A 150 2.47 18.69 9.60
CA GLU A 150 1.68 19.73 10.26
C GLU A 150 1.69 21.02 9.44
N THR A 151 2.88 21.52 9.08
CA THR A 151 3.04 22.77 8.32
C THR A 151 2.39 22.70 6.95
N PHE A 152 2.70 21.64 6.20
CA PHE A 152 2.20 21.42 4.85
C PHE A 152 0.69 21.14 4.85
N GLY A 153 0.21 20.33 5.80
CA GLY A 153 -1.22 20.08 5.98
C GLY A 153 -1.99 21.36 6.27
N LYS A 154 -1.49 22.23 7.15
CA LYS A 154 -2.10 23.54 7.44
C LYS A 154 -2.07 24.48 6.23
N PHE A 155 -0.98 24.49 5.48
CA PHE A 155 -0.88 25.23 4.23
C PHE A 155 -1.95 24.79 3.21
N LEU A 156 -2.22 23.49 3.12
CA LEU A 156 -3.22 22.91 2.24
C LEU A 156 -4.66 23.17 2.72
N THR A 157 -4.95 23.01 4.01
CA THR A 157 -6.29 23.26 4.55
C THR A 157 -6.66 24.74 4.48
N ALA A 158 -5.69 25.65 4.61
CA ALA A 158 -5.88 27.09 4.37
C ALA A 158 -6.26 27.41 2.92
N ARG A 159 -6.03 26.49 1.98
CA ARG A 159 -6.44 26.57 0.56
C ARG A 159 -7.70 25.75 0.27
N ASN A 160 -8.54 25.50 1.28
CA ASN A 160 -9.78 24.74 1.18
C ASN A 160 -9.62 23.27 0.74
N ASN A 161 -8.42 22.70 0.88
CA ASN A 161 -8.25 21.26 0.69
C ASN A 161 -8.68 20.49 1.94
N LYS A 162 -9.30 19.33 1.72
CA LYS A 162 -9.54 18.33 2.77
C LYS A 162 -8.38 17.33 2.79
N VAL A 163 -7.63 17.30 3.88
CA VAL A 163 -6.38 16.55 4.02
C VAL A 163 -6.55 15.38 4.97
N ALA A 164 -6.34 14.15 4.51
CA ALA A 164 -6.23 12.98 5.36
C ALA A 164 -4.75 12.62 5.57
N VAL A 165 -4.35 12.33 6.79
CA VAL A 165 -3.01 11.86 7.17
C VAL A 165 -3.15 10.45 7.74
N LEU A 166 -2.52 9.48 7.10
CA LEU A 166 -2.51 8.08 7.50
C LEU A 166 -1.07 7.65 7.82
N ALA A 167 -0.80 7.30 9.07
CA ALA A 167 0.51 6.79 9.47
C ALA A 167 0.61 5.27 9.25
N VAL A 168 1.77 4.80 8.80
CA VAL A 168 2.10 3.40 8.53
C VAL A 168 3.36 3.02 9.31
N ASP A 169 3.17 2.23 10.36
CA ASP A 169 4.26 1.70 11.19
C ASP A 169 4.18 0.17 11.25
N PRO A 170 5.10 -0.57 10.59
CA PRO A 170 5.15 -2.03 10.68
C PRO A 170 5.63 -2.52 12.05
N SER A 171 6.35 -1.69 12.81
CA SER A 171 6.85 -2.05 14.14
C SER A 171 5.77 -1.97 15.22
N SER A 172 4.60 -1.40 14.90
CA SER A 172 3.44 -1.40 15.81
C SER A 172 2.98 -2.81 16.20
N ALA A 173 3.33 -3.82 15.39
CA ALA A 173 3.09 -5.24 15.67
C ALA A 173 3.64 -5.70 17.01
N THR A 174 4.77 -5.15 17.45
CA THR A 174 5.43 -5.50 18.72
C THR A 174 5.05 -4.56 19.86
N THR A 175 4.72 -3.30 19.57
CA THR A 175 4.46 -2.27 20.61
C THR A 175 2.97 -2.08 20.93
N GLY A 176 2.05 -2.71 20.18
CA GLY A 176 0.62 -2.57 20.42
C GLY A 176 0.03 -1.26 19.92
N GLY A 177 0.76 -0.53 19.07
CA GLY A 177 0.33 0.72 18.43
C GLY A 177 0.51 1.98 19.23
N SER A 178 0.47 3.09 18.51
CA SER A 178 0.47 4.44 19.07
C SER A 178 -0.96 4.99 19.04
N LEU A 179 -1.72 4.83 20.14
CA LEU A 179 -3.07 5.40 20.24
C LEU A 179 -3.08 6.94 20.18
N LEU A 180 -2.00 7.57 20.66
CA LEU A 180 -1.91 9.01 20.90
C LEU A 180 -0.63 9.66 20.36
N GLY A 181 0.47 8.92 20.18
CA GLY A 181 1.81 9.47 19.99
C GLY A 181 2.04 10.19 18.66
N ASP A 182 1.23 9.91 17.63
CA ASP A 182 1.31 10.64 16.35
C ASP A 182 0.44 11.90 16.36
N LYS A 183 -0.70 11.88 17.09
CA LYS A 183 -1.59 13.05 17.21
C LYS A 183 -0.99 14.16 18.06
N THR A 184 -0.20 13.82 19.07
CA THR A 184 0.47 14.82 19.93
C THR A 184 1.60 15.58 19.20
N ARG A 185 2.11 15.05 18.08
CA ARG A 185 3.16 15.69 17.27
C ARG A 185 2.63 16.63 16.19
N MET A 186 1.31 16.62 15.93
CA MET A 186 0.64 17.44 14.92
C MET A 186 -0.56 18.17 15.57
N PHE A 187 -0.28 18.97 16.59
CA PHE A 187 -1.28 19.57 17.45
C PHE A 187 -2.24 20.50 16.67
N GLU A 188 -1.71 21.41 15.85
CA GLU A 188 -2.54 22.39 15.12
C GLU A 188 -3.39 21.71 14.05
N LEU A 189 -2.78 20.80 13.28
CA LEU A 189 -3.47 20.09 12.21
C LEU A 189 -4.55 19.16 12.76
N SER A 190 -4.34 18.54 13.92
CA SER A 190 -5.33 17.65 14.54
C SER A 190 -6.64 18.36 14.90
N ARG A 191 -6.59 19.67 15.16
CA ARG A 191 -7.73 20.53 15.50
C ARG A 191 -8.41 21.14 14.28
N ASP A 192 -7.80 21.03 13.10
CA ASP A 192 -8.35 21.54 11.85
C ASP A 192 -9.52 20.63 11.39
N TRP A 193 -10.67 21.24 11.11
CA TRP A 193 -11.88 20.53 10.65
C TRP A 193 -11.74 19.98 9.23
N ASN A 194 -10.86 20.58 8.42
CA ASN A 194 -10.55 20.11 7.08
C ASN A 194 -9.47 19.02 7.07
N ALA A 195 -8.84 18.72 8.21
CA ALA A 195 -7.86 17.65 8.33
C ALA A 195 -8.45 16.39 9.00
N PHE A 196 -7.89 15.23 8.73
CA PHE A 196 -8.18 13.99 9.47
C PHE A 196 -6.90 13.21 9.67
N ILE A 197 -6.57 12.89 10.92
CA ILE A 197 -5.33 12.19 11.27
C ILE A 197 -5.66 10.83 11.87
N ARG A 198 -5.21 9.76 11.20
CA ARG A 198 -5.26 8.38 11.69
C ARG A 198 -3.85 7.89 12.02
N PRO A 199 -3.54 7.66 13.32
CA PRO A 199 -2.30 7.00 13.73
C PRO A 199 -2.18 5.58 13.16
N SER A 200 -0.96 5.02 13.16
CA SER A 200 -0.74 3.65 12.69
C SER A 200 -1.52 2.65 13.54
N PRO A 201 -2.16 1.62 12.94
CA PRO A 201 -2.90 0.61 13.67
C PRO A 201 -1.99 -0.19 14.61
N SER A 202 -2.58 -0.66 15.70
CA SER A 202 -1.90 -1.32 16.80
C SER A 202 -1.35 -2.71 16.56
N ARG A 203 -1.79 -3.39 15.49
CA ARG A 203 -1.54 -4.82 15.31
C ARG A 203 -1.50 -5.16 13.82
N GLY A 204 -0.55 -6.00 13.43
CA GLY A 204 -0.49 -6.60 12.09
C GLY A 204 0.94 -6.80 11.62
N THR A 205 1.15 -7.76 10.71
CA THR A 205 2.38 -7.81 9.92
C THR A 205 2.39 -6.63 8.92
N LEU A 206 3.54 -6.35 8.30
CA LEU A 206 3.63 -5.34 7.22
C LEU A 206 2.51 -5.53 6.17
N GLY A 207 2.18 -6.78 5.82
CA GLY A 207 1.07 -7.12 4.91
C GLY A 207 -0.32 -6.74 5.45
N GLY A 208 -0.54 -6.87 6.76
CA GLY A 208 -1.78 -6.47 7.42
C GLY A 208 -1.94 -4.95 7.50
N VAL A 209 -0.89 -4.22 7.89
CA VAL A 209 -0.90 -2.75 7.97
C VAL A 209 -1.12 -2.13 6.60
N THR A 210 -0.39 -2.62 5.58
CA THR A 210 -0.55 -2.11 4.21
C THR A 210 -1.94 -2.38 3.65
N ARG A 211 -2.56 -3.51 4.00
CA ARG A 211 -3.96 -3.80 3.64
C ARG A 211 -4.93 -2.78 4.20
N THR A 212 -4.88 -2.55 5.51
CA THR A 212 -5.82 -1.64 6.16
C THR A 212 -5.60 -0.20 5.71
N THR A 213 -4.36 0.22 5.40
CA THR A 213 -4.08 1.54 4.82
C THR A 213 -4.73 1.70 3.43
N ASN A 214 -4.63 0.71 2.55
CA ASN A 214 -5.28 0.76 1.23
C ASN A 214 -6.81 0.89 1.32
N GLU A 215 -7.41 0.15 2.26
CA GLU A 215 -8.84 0.21 2.55
C GLU A 215 -9.22 1.56 3.19
N ALA A 216 -8.37 2.13 4.06
CA ALA A 216 -8.56 3.45 4.67
C ALA A 216 -8.47 4.58 3.63
N ILE A 217 -7.56 4.50 2.66
CA ILE A 217 -7.48 5.43 1.53
C ILE A 217 -8.84 5.50 0.82
N LEU A 218 -9.47 4.35 0.54
CA LEU A 218 -10.79 4.31 -0.11
C LEU A 218 -11.87 5.01 0.73
N LEU A 219 -11.89 4.77 2.04
CA LEU A 219 -12.86 5.44 2.93
C LEU A 219 -12.64 6.95 3.01
N CYS A 220 -11.38 7.42 3.05
CA CYS A 220 -11.06 8.84 3.02
C CYS A 220 -11.49 9.49 1.70
N GLU A 221 -11.25 8.84 0.55
CA GLU A 221 -11.71 9.33 -0.75
C GLU A 221 -13.23 9.46 -0.79
N ALA A 222 -13.95 8.46 -0.27
CA ALA A 222 -15.41 8.47 -0.20
C ALA A 222 -15.96 9.56 0.74
N ALA A 223 -15.23 9.87 1.81
CA ALA A 223 -15.52 10.97 2.73
C ALA A 223 -15.09 12.36 2.21
N GLY A 224 -14.69 12.46 0.94
CA GLY A 224 -14.42 13.73 0.27
C GLY A 224 -13.04 14.33 0.54
N TYR A 225 -12.10 13.57 1.12
CA TYR A 225 -10.71 14.02 1.24
C TYR A 225 -10.03 13.97 -0.12
N ASN A 226 -9.56 15.13 -0.60
CA ASN A 226 -8.93 15.25 -1.91
C ASN A 226 -7.40 15.19 -1.84
N ILE A 227 -6.80 15.29 -0.66
CA ILE A 227 -5.37 15.06 -0.45
C ILE A 227 -5.21 13.99 0.63
N ILE A 228 -4.42 12.96 0.34
CA ILE A 228 -4.15 11.88 1.28
C ILE A 228 -2.64 11.76 1.44
N LEU A 229 -2.15 12.13 2.61
CA LEU A 229 -0.76 12.01 3.03
C LEU A 229 -0.59 10.67 3.75
N ILE A 230 0.39 9.87 3.31
CA ILE A 230 0.72 8.58 3.91
C ILE A 230 2.15 8.64 4.42
N GLU A 231 2.33 8.64 5.74
CA GLU A 231 3.66 8.71 6.37
C GLU A 231 4.14 7.30 6.75
N THR A 232 5.41 6.98 6.48
CA THR A 232 6.08 5.83 7.12
C THR A 232 6.75 6.25 8.43
N ILE A 233 6.56 5.44 9.48
CA ILE A 233 7.30 5.57 10.73
C ILE A 233 8.54 4.66 10.64
N GLY A 234 9.72 5.27 10.59
CA GLY A 234 11.00 4.58 10.75
C GLY A 234 11.69 4.10 9.46
N VAL A 235 12.76 3.31 9.67
CA VAL A 235 13.62 2.71 8.63
C VAL A 235 13.24 1.23 8.43
N GLY A 236 12.87 0.81 7.22
CA GLY A 236 12.29 -0.52 7.04
C GLY A 236 12.20 -1.02 5.59
N GLN A 237 11.17 -1.84 5.36
CA GLN A 237 10.66 -2.25 4.04
C GLN A 237 9.28 -1.61 3.76
N SER A 238 8.75 -0.80 4.69
CA SER A 238 7.45 -0.13 4.56
C SER A 238 7.46 0.94 3.47
N GLU A 239 8.62 1.48 3.15
CA GLU A 239 8.79 2.56 2.20
C GLU A 239 8.43 2.13 0.79
N TYR A 240 8.78 0.91 0.40
CA TYR A 240 8.33 0.31 -0.88
C TYR A 240 6.82 0.09 -0.89
N ALA A 241 6.27 -0.40 0.22
CA ALA A 241 4.84 -0.63 0.31
C ALA A 241 4.05 0.69 0.21
N VAL A 242 4.56 1.77 0.83
CA VAL A 242 3.98 3.11 0.70
C VAL A 242 4.14 3.64 -0.73
N ALA A 243 5.30 3.47 -1.38
CA ALA A 243 5.47 3.82 -2.79
C ALA A 243 4.46 3.11 -3.72
N ASP A 244 4.10 1.86 -3.39
CA ASP A 244 3.12 1.04 -4.10
C ASP A 244 1.65 1.35 -3.75
N MET A 245 1.37 2.39 -2.95
CA MET A 245 -0.01 2.85 -2.68
C MET A 245 -0.29 4.31 -3.03
N VAL A 246 0.74 5.09 -3.34
CA VAL A 246 0.64 6.54 -3.58
C VAL A 246 0.88 6.94 -5.04
N ASP A 247 0.42 8.13 -5.41
CA ASP A 247 0.69 8.70 -6.72
C ASP A 247 2.09 9.30 -6.77
N LEU A 248 2.45 10.09 -5.75
CA LEU A 248 3.75 10.74 -5.60
C LEU A 248 4.44 10.20 -4.34
N PHE A 249 5.68 9.72 -4.45
CA PHE A 249 6.49 9.32 -3.30
C PHE A 249 7.61 10.32 -3.01
N CYS A 250 7.58 10.91 -1.82
CA CYS A 250 8.50 11.94 -1.35
C CYS A 250 9.45 11.39 -0.29
N LEU A 251 10.74 11.70 -0.45
CA LEU A 251 11.78 11.39 0.53
C LEU A 251 12.23 12.68 1.22
N LEU A 252 11.92 12.80 2.52
CA LEU A 252 12.31 13.93 3.36
C LEU A 252 13.66 13.67 4.02
N MET A 253 14.60 14.60 3.87
CA MET A 253 16.00 14.45 4.21
C MET A 253 16.52 15.62 5.05
N PRO A 254 17.24 15.41 6.17
CA PRO A 254 17.90 16.50 6.86
C PRO A 254 19.18 16.98 6.12
N PRO A 255 19.71 18.18 6.45
CA PRO A 255 20.96 18.71 5.88
C PRO A 255 22.23 18.07 6.47
N ALA A 256 22.12 17.53 7.68
CA ALA A 256 23.23 16.95 8.43
C ALA A 256 23.14 15.42 8.39
N GLY A 257 24.07 14.80 7.67
CA GLY A 257 24.12 13.35 7.45
C GLY A 257 25.30 13.00 6.55
N GLY A 258 26.52 13.35 6.96
CA GLY A 258 27.74 13.23 6.16
C GLY A 258 28.06 11.81 5.64
N ASP A 259 27.54 10.78 6.33
CA ASP A 259 27.65 9.36 5.92
C ASP A 259 26.30 8.75 5.50
N GLU A 260 25.21 9.53 5.50
CA GLU A 260 23.86 9.01 5.31
C GLU A 260 23.54 8.69 3.85
N LEU A 261 24.27 9.21 2.87
CA LEU A 261 24.08 8.80 1.47
C LEU A 261 24.49 7.31 1.28
N GLN A 262 25.36 6.78 2.14
CA GLN A 262 25.65 5.34 2.22
C GLN A 262 24.65 4.57 3.11
N GLY A 263 24.10 5.20 4.16
CA GLY A 263 23.12 4.59 5.09
C GLY A 263 21.67 4.57 4.59
N ILE A 264 21.28 5.52 3.75
CA ILE A 264 20.00 5.59 3.06
C ILE A 264 20.12 4.65 1.88
N LYS A 265 19.83 3.38 2.20
CA LYS A 265 19.79 2.22 1.30
C LYS A 265 19.59 2.67 -0.15
N LYS A 266 20.56 2.34 -1.02
CA LYS A 266 20.53 2.55 -2.48
C LYS A 266 19.13 2.40 -3.12
N GLY A 267 18.27 1.53 -2.58
CA GLY A 267 16.93 1.29 -3.11
C GLY A 267 15.82 2.30 -2.78
N ILE A 268 15.85 3.10 -1.70
CA ILE A 268 14.70 4.02 -1.42
C ILE A 268 14.74 5.27 -2.30
N VAL A 269 15.95 5.78 -2.56
CA VAL A 269 16.16 6.92 -3.46
C VAL A 269 15.71 6.58 -4.88
N GLU A 270 15.90 5.32 -5.30
CA GLU A 270 15.44 4.81 -6.60
C GLU A 270 13.91 4.84 -6.76
N VAL A 271 13.16 4.85 -5.65
CA VAL A 271 11.69 4.91 -5.66
C VAL A 271 11.12 6.30 -5.33
N ALA A 272 11.96 7.31 -5.13
CA ALA A 272 11.53 8.69 -4.91
C ALA A 272 11.16 9.39 -6.24
N ASP A 273 9.98 10.02 -6.26
CA ASP A 273 9.58 10.97 -7.30
C ASP A 273 10.07 12.38 -6.99
N LEU A 274 10.28 12.67 -5.69
CA LEU A 274 10.72 13.96 -5.18
C LEU A 274 11.57 13.76 -3.92
N VAL A 275 12.73 14.39 -3.87
CA VAL A 275 13.56 14.45 -2.66
C VAL A 275 13.47 15.85 -2.08
N ILE A 276 13.16 15.95 -0.79
CA ILE A 276 12.92 17.20 -0.08
C ILE A 276 13.96 17.31 1.02
N ILE A 277 14.91 18.23 0.86
CA ILE A 277 15.90 18.53 1.90
C ILE A 277 15.28 19.55 2.88
N ASN A 278 14.85 19.07 4.04
CA ASN A 278 14.23 19.89 5.08
C ASN A 278 15.29 20.58 5.95
N LYS A 279 14.85 21.45 6.87
CA LYS A 279 15.71 22.23 7.78
C LYS A 279 16.75 23.08 7.06
N SER A 280 16.42 23.56 5.86
CA SER A 280 17.27 24.47 5.08
C SER A 280 17.11 25.90 5.60
N ASP A 281 17.47 26.12 6.86
CA ASP A 281 17.34 27.39 7.58
C ASP A 281 18.60 27.71 8.40
N GLY A 282 18.82 29.01 8.68
CA GLY A 282 19.96 29.51 9.47
C GLY A 282 21.32 28.97 8.99
N GLU A 283 22.13 28.51 9.95
CA GLU A 283 23.47 27.94 9.70
C GLU A 283 23.45 26.63 8.91
N LEU A 284 22.29 25.99 8.74
CA LEU A 284 22.17 24.73 7.99
C LEU A 284 21.94 24.94 6.48
N VAL A 285 21.68 26.17 6.03
CA VAL A 285 21.47 26.48 4.59
C VAL A 285 22.64 26.00 3.70
N PRO A 286 23.93 26.24 4.04
CA PRO A 286 25.04 25.76 3.23
C PRO A 286 25.08 24.22 3.14
N ALA A 287 24.86 23.52 4.26
CA ALA A 287 24.80 22.07 4.29
C ALA A 287 23.64 21.52 3.44
N ALA A 288 22.47 22.15 3.53
CA ALA A 288 21.29 21.75 2.75
C ALA A 288 21.54 21.90 1.24
N ARG A 289 22.21 22.97 0.81
CA ARG A 289 22.61 23.18 -0.59
C ARG A 289 23.58 22.11 -1.07
N ARG A 290 24.56 21.73 -0.25
CA ARG A 290 25.51 20.66 -0.57
C ARG A 290 24.78 19.32 -0.77
N ILE A 291 23.94 18.93 0.19
CA ILE A 291 23.17 17.68 0.11
C ILE A 291 22.21 17.69 -1.09
N GLN A 292 21.54 18.82 -1.38
CA GLN A 292 20.71 18.95 -2.57
C GLN A 292 21.52 18.65 -3.85
N ALA A 293 22.72 19.23 -3.99
CA ALA A 293 23.57 19.00 -5.15
C ALA A 293 24.01 17.53 -5.26
N GLU A 294 24.32 16.88 -4.14
CA GLU A 294 24.66 15.45 -4.10
C GLU A 294 23.51 14.57 -4.59
N TYR A 295 22.27 14.81 -4.11
CA TYR A 295 21.09 14.07 -4.58
C TYR A 295 20.76 14.34 -6.04
N ILE A 296 20.88 15.59 -6.51
CA ILE A 296 20.70 15.92 -7.93
C ILE A 296 21.72 15.14 -8.78
N SER A 297 22.98 15.08 -8.32
CA SER A 297 24.03 14.32 -9.01
C SER A 297 23.72 12.82 -9.03
N ALA A 298 23.35 12.24 -7.89
CA ALA A 298 23.02 10.81 -7.78
C ALA A 298 21.83 10.41 -8.66
N LEU A 299 20.76 11.22 -8.68
CA LEU A 299 19.55 10.94 -9.44
C LEU A 299 19.76 11.00 -10.97
N LYS A 300 20.80 11.69 -11.46
CA LYS A 300 21.16 11.68 -12.90
C LYS A 300 21.54 10.28 -13.40
N TYR A 301 22.11 9.45 -12.53
CA TYR A 301 22.56 8.09 -12.86
C TYR A 301 21.51 7.03 -12.53
N SER A 302 20.40 7.41 -11.87
CA SER A 302 19.31 6.49 -11.57
C SER A 302 18.45 6.21 -12.80
N ARG A 303 17.93 4.99 -12.89
CA ARG A 303 17.01 4.62 -13.97
C ARG A 303 15.68 5.35 -13.79
N ARG A 304 15.28 6.10 -14.81
CA ARG A 304 13.96 6.76 -14.81
C ARG A 304 12.83 5.75 -14.71
N ARG A 305 11.91 5.97 -13.78
CA ARG A 305 10.68 5.16 -13.60
C ARG A 305 9.54 5.62 -14.51
N SER A 306 9.47 6.92 -14.75
CA SER A 306 8.55 7.57 -15.68
C SER A 306 9.31 8.02 -16.92
N LYS A 307 8.64 8.02 -18.08
CA LYS A 307 9.17 8.67 -19.28
C LYS A 307 9.00 10.19 -19.24
N PHE A 308 8.01 10.67 -18.49
CA PHE A 308 7.54 12.06 -18.49
C PHE A 308 7.95 12.83 -17.24
N TRP A 309 8.23 12.14 -16.14
CA TRP A 309 8.73 12.76 -14.91
C TRP A 309 10.18 12.39 -14.63
N LYS A 310 10.98 13.40 -14.31
CA LYS A 310 12.32 13.25 -13.76
C LYS A 310 12.25 13.55 -12.27
N PRO A 311 12.81 12.69 -11.38
CA PRO A 311 12.87 13.00 -9.97
C PRO A 311 13.57 14.34 -9.70
N GLU A 312 12.91 15.20 -8.95
CA GLU A 312 13.41 16.53 -8.59
C GLU A 312 13.92 16.56 -7.15
N VAL A 313 14.76 17.55 -6.83
CA VAL A 313 15.28 17.76 -5.47
C VAL A 313 15.07 19.21 -5.06
N THR A 314 14.30 19.44 -4.00
CA THR A 314 14.03 20.78 -3.47
C THR A 314 14.49 20.92 -2.03
N ARG A 315 14.57 22.16 -1.54
CA ARG A 315 14.91 22.52 -0.16
C ARG A 315 13.76 23.27 0.49
N ILE A 316 13.50 22.98 1.75
CA ILE A 316 12.46 23.68 2.54
C ILE A 316 12.93 23.90 3.98
N SER A 317 12.26 24.81 4.68
CA SER A 317 12.22 24.84 6.14
C SER A 317 10.78 24.68 6.60
N SER A 318 10.48 23.55 7.25
CA SER A 318 9.14 23.33 7.80
C SER A 318 8.84 24.31 8.95
N VAL A 319 9.83 24.59 9.81
CA VAL A 319 9.65 25.47 10.98
C VAL A 319 9.41 26.91 10.53
N ASN A 320 10.18 27.40 9.55
CA ASN A 320 10.04 28.77 9.05
C ASN A 320 9.00 28.90 7.93
N LYS A 321 8.39 27.78 7.50
CA LYS A 321 7.41 27.70 6.40
C LYS A 321 7.96 28.13 5.04
N GLU A 322 9.29 28.12 4.88
CA GLU A 322 9.98 28.51 3.65
C GLU A 322 10.02 27.37 2.63
N GLY A 323 9.78 27.68 1.35
CA GLY A 323 9.80 26.70 0.26
C GLY A 323 8.55 25.82 0.18
N ILE A 324 7.58 25.99 1.09
CA ILE A 324 6.34 25.19 1.14
C ILE A 324 5.41 25.49 -0.05
N PRO A 325 5.15 26.75 -0.44
CA PRO A 325 4.37 27.05 -1.64
C PRO A 325 5.00 26.47 -2.91
N GLU A 326 6.30 26.68 -3.10
CA GLU A 326 7.03 26.23 -4.29
C GLU A 326 7.10 24.70 -4.36
N LEU A 327 7.21 24.03 -3.21
CA LEU A 327 7.09 22.58 -3.11
C LEU A 327 5.71 22.11 -3.58
N TRP A 328 4.63 22.81 -3.19
CA TRP A 328 3.28 22.44 -3.62
C TRP A 328 3.10 22.61 -5.13
N ASP A 329 3.55 23.72 -5.70
CA ASP A 329 3.49 23.95 -7.14
C ASP A 329 4.22 22.84 -7.93
N LEU A 330 5.37 22.38 -7.40
CA LEU A 330 6.10 21.25 -7.97
C LEU A 330 5.33 19.93 -7.88
N MET A 331 4.60 19.70 -6.78
CA MET A 331 3.75 18.51 -6.62
C MET A 331 2.52 18.56 -7.53
N GLU A 332 1.91 19.72 -7.75
CA GLU A 332 0.79 19.90 -8.70
C GLU A 332 1.26 19.72 -10.14
N ASN A 333 2.46 20.19 -10.48
CA ASN A 333 3.08 19.94 -11.78
C ASN A 333 3.31 18.44 -12.00
N PHE A 334 3.82 17.70 -11.00
CA PHE A 334 3.91 16.23 -11.08
C PHE A 334 2.55 15.61 -11.38
N GLN A 335 1.51 16.01 -10.63
CA GLN A 335 0.18 15.46 -10.81
C GLN A 335 -0.31 15.70 -12.24
N THR A 336 -0.14 16.92 -12.76
CA THR A 336 -0.54 17.31 -14.11
C THR A 336 0.17 16.49 -15.19
N VAL A 337 1.51 16.44 -15.15
CA VAL A 337 2.33 15.67 -16.11
C VAL A 337 1.94 14.18 -16.11
N MET A 338 1.69 13.61 -14.93
CA MET A 338 1.35 12.19 -14.80
C MET A 338 -0.10 11.89 -15.22
N MET A 339 -1.02 12.86 -15.11
CA MET A 339 -2.38 12.76 -15.62
C MET A 339 -2.42 12.88 -17.15
N GLU A 340 -1.77 13.89 -17.72
CA GLU A 340 -1.74 14.12 -19.17
C GLU A 340 -1.07 12.98 -19.94
N SER A 341 -0.02 12.38 -19.36
CA SER A 341 0.64 11.19 -19.91
C SER A 341 -0.12 9.88 -19.66
N ASN A 342 -1.22 9.91 -18.93
CA ASN A 342 -1.98 8.75 -18.47
C ASN A 342 -1.19 7.76 -17.58
N GLU A 343 0.02 8.13 -17.14
CA GLU A 343 0.84 7.28 -16.28
C GLU A 343 0.26 7.13 -14.88
N LEU A 344 -0.43 8.15 -14.35
CA LEU A 344 -1.07 8.11 -13.03
C LEU A 344 -2.18 7.05 -12.98
N GLN A 345 -3.07 7.04 -13.99
CA GLN A 345 -4.16 6.05 -14.05
C GLN A 345 -3.60 4.63 -14.18
N ARG A 346 -2.58 4.44 -15.03
CA ARG A 346 -1.88 3.15 -15.19
C ARG A 346 -1.21 2.71 -13.91
N LYS A 347 -0.56 3.63 -13.18
CA LYS A 347 0.06 3.38 -11.87
C LYS A 347 -1.00 2.85 -10.89
N ARG A 348 -2.12 3.57 -10.72
CA ARG A 348 -3.21 3.15 -9.83
C ARG A 348 -3.81 1.79 -10.22
N GLN A 349 -3.94 1.47 -11.51
CA GLN A 349 -4.40 0.15 -11.95
C GLN A 349 -3.42 -0.97 -11.57
N LEU A 350 -2.13 -0.73 -11.73
CA LEU A 350 -1.10 -1.69 -11.33
C LEU A 350 -1.08 -1.88 -9.80
N GLN A 351 -1.20 -0.80 -9.03
CA GLN A 351 -1.29 -0.84 -7.57
C GLN A 351 -2.47 -1.70 -7.11
N LYS A 352 -3.67 -1.53 -7.70
CA LYS A 352 -4.83 -2.39 -7.40
C LYS A 352 -4.52 -3.88 -7.61
N LYS A 353 -3.80 -4.23 -8.68
CA LYS A 353 -3.37 -5.61 -8.93
C LYS A 353 -2.42 -6.11 -7.83
N ILE A 354 -1.43 -5.30 -7.46
CA ILE A 354 -0.49 -5.61 -6.37
C ILE A 354 -1.26 -5.84 -5.06
N TRP A 355 -2.19 -4.96 -4.72
CA TRP A 355 -3.00 -5.05 -3.50
C TRP A 355 -3.84 -6.32 -3.46
N MET A 356 -4.51 -6.67 -4.57
CA MET A 356 -5.29 -7.90 -4.68
C MET A 356 -4.44 -9.14 -4.39
N TRP A 357 -3.25 -9.24 -4.99
CA TRP A 357 -2.35 -10.37 -4.76
C TRP A 357 -1.82 -10.41 -3.32
N SER A 358 -1.50 -9.25 -2.74
CA SER A 358 -1.15 -9.14 -1.33
C SER A 358 -2.28 -9.65 -0.42
N PHE A 359 -3.55 -9.33 -0.73
CA PHE A 359 -4.70 -9.82 0.03
C PHE A 359 -4.89 -11.33 -0.08
N ILE A 360 -4.70 -11.89 -1.28
CA ILE A 360 -4.73 -13.34 -1.50
C ILE A 360 -3.67 -14.02 -0.64
N GLN A 361 -2.43 -13.55 -0.70
CA GLN A 361 -1.32 -14.11 0.07
C GLN A 361 -1.59 -14.06 1.58
N ASN A 362 -2.04 -12.90 2.08
CA ASN A 362 -2.36 -12.73 3.51
C ASN A 362 -3.51 -13.63 3.95
N ASN A 363 -4.59 -13.72 3.16
CA ASN A 363 -5.74 -14.57 3.50
C ASN A 363 -5.38 -16.06 3.48
N ILE A 364 -4.59 -16.52 2.50
CA ILE A 364 -4.09 -17.91 2.46
C ILE A 364 -3.24 -18.20 3.69
N MET A 365 -2.34 -17.29 4.05
CA MET A 365 -1.48 -17.45 5.22
C MET A 365 -2.28 -17.45 6.53
N ASP A 366 -3.30 -16.59 6.65
CA ASP A 366 -4.22 -16.59 7.79
C ASP A 366 -4.95 -17.94 7.88
N MET A 367 -5.55 -18.41 6.78
CA MET A 367 -6.23 -19.71 6.73
C MET A 367 -5.30 -20.85 7.14
N PHE A 368 -4.09 -20.88 6.59
CA PHE A 368 -3.08 -21.89 6.89
C PHE A 368 -2.71 -21.92 8.37
N LYS A 369 -2.40 -20.74 8.96
CA LYS A 369 -2.02 -20.62 10.38
C LYS A 369 -3.15 -20.95 11.36
N THR A 370 -4.41 -20.74 10.95
CA THR A 370 -5.58 -21.06 11.77
C THR A 370 -6.10 -22.48 11.59
N HIS A 371 -5.56 -23.24 10.63
CA HIS A 371 -6.04 -24.59 10.36
C HIS A 371 -5.68 -25.53 11.52
N PRO A 372 -6.64 -26.28 12.11
CA PRO A 372 -6.39 -27.13 13.28
C PRO A 372 -5.25 -28.12 13.07
N ALA A 373 -5.19 -28.75 11.89
CA ALA A 373 -4.13 -29.70 11.53
C ALA A 373 -2.72 -29.08 11.56
N VAL A 374 -2.60 -27.82 11.16
CA VAL A 374 -1.33 -27.08 11.16
C VAL A 374 -1.00 -26.65 12.59
N GLN A 375 -1.97 -26.12 13.34
CA GLN A 375 -1.76 -25.69 14.72
C GLN A 375 -1.30 -26.81 15.64
N ASN A 376 -1.80 -28.04 15.43
CA ASN A 376 -1.39 -29.20 16.20
C ASN A 376 0.04 -29.66 15.89
N LEU A 377 0.57 -29.39 14.70
CA LEU A 377 1.84 -29.92 14.22
C LEU A 377 2.98 -28.89 14.23
N ILE A 378 2.66 -27.60 14.11
CA ILE A 378 3.65 -26.55 13.83
C ILE A 378 4.76 -26.45 14.88
N LYS A 379 4.45 -26.58 16.17
CA LYS A 379 5.46 -26.51 17.25
C LYS A 379 6.50 -27.61 17.14
N ASN A 380 6.07 -28.85 16.90
CA ASN A 380 6.98 -29.98 16.77
C ASN A 380 7.88 -29.81 15.55
N VAL A 381 7.32 -29.38 14.41
CA VAL A 381 8.08 -29.15 13.18
C VAL A 381 9.08 -28.01 13.35
N GLU A 382 8.70 -26.93 14.04
CA GLU A 382 9.63 -25.83 14.36
C GLU A 382 10.78 -26.32 15.24
N GLU A 383 10.52 -27.19 16.23
CA GLU A 383 11.56 -27.79 17.07
C GLU A 383 12.53 -28.68 16.28
N GLU A 384 12.01 -29.57 15.42
CA GLU A 384 12.84 -30.43 14.56
C GLU A 384 13.73 -29.60 13.62
N VAL A 385 13.20 -28.49 13.06
CA VAL A 385 13.98 -27.55 12.23
C VAL A 385 15.06 -26.84 13.06
N MET A 386 14.73 -26.35 14.26
CA MET A 386 15.69 -25.66 15.13
C MET A 386 16.83 -26.56 15.60
N LYS A 387 16.54 -27.85 15.84
CA LYS A 387 17.55 -28.87 16.19
C LYS A 387 18.36 -29.34 14.98
N GLY A 388 17.96 -28.98 13.77
CA GLY A 388 18.59 -29.42 12.52
C GLY A 388 18.28 -30.86 12.13
N GLU A 389 17.23 -31.45 12.70
CA GLU A 389 16.77 -32.82 12.41
C GLU A 389 16.09 -32.89 11.04
N ILE A 390 15.41 -31.80 10.64
CA ILE A 390 14.86 -31.61 9.28
C ILE A 390 15.23 -30.23 8.73
N THR A 391 15.20 -30.09 7.41
CA THR A 391 15.41 -28.78 6.76
C THR A 391 14.13 -27.92 6.83
N PRO A 392 14.24 -26.57 6.80
CA PRO A 392 13.07 -25.70 6.73
C PRO A 392 12.15 -25.99 5.53
N GLY A 393 12.71 -26.41 4.39
CA GLY A 393 11.92 -26.80 3.22
C GLY A 393 11.09 -28.05 3.48
N THR A 394 11.71 -29.08 4.07
CA THR A 394 11.02 -30.32 4.45
C THR A 394 9.91 -30.07 5.47
N GLY A 395 10.17 -29.24 6.50
CA GLY A 395 9.15 -28.86 7.47
C GLY A 395 7.97 -28.11 6.84
N ALA A 396 8.24 -27.21 5.90
CA ALA A 396 7.19 -26.52 5.15
C ALA A 396 6.35 -27.48 4.30
N ASP A 397 6.98 -28.41 3.57
CA ASP A 397 6.28 -29.40 2.74
C ASP A 397 5.38 -30.32 3.59
N LEU A 398 5.82 -30.71 4.78
CA LEU A 398 5.04 -31.51 5.71
C LEU A 398 3.77 -30.77 6.17
N LEU A 399 3.92 -29.52 6.63
CA LEU A 399 2.79 -28.70 7.06
C LEU A 399 1.82 -28.39 5.91
N LEU A 400 2.35 -28.11 4.71
CA LEU A 400 1.53 -27.90 3.49
C LEU A 400 0.75 -29.15 3.10
N THR A 401 1.40 -30.32 3.11
CA THR A 401 0.74 -31.59 2.81
C THR A 401 -0.39 -31.87 3.79
N LYS A 402 -0.16 -31.59 5.09
CA LYS A 402 -1.16 -31.79 6.13
C LYS A 402 -2.34 -30.83 5.97
N PHE A 403 -2.08 -29.56 5.66
CA PHE A 403 -3.10 -28.56 5.35
C PHE A 403 -3.98 -29.00 4.16
N ILE A 404 -3.38 -29.40 3.04
CA ILE A 404 -4.12 -29.78 1.82
C ILE A 404 -4.95 -31.04 2.00
N LYS A 405 -4.47 -32.03 2.76
CA LYS A 405 -5.19 -33.31 2.97
C LYS A 405 -6.42 -33.18 3.88
N GLU A 406 -6.47 -32.16 4.73
CA GLU A 406 -7.53 -31.96 5.73
C GLU A 406 -8.37 -30.69 5.48
N SER A 407 -8.12 -30.01 4.35
CA SER A 407 -8.97 -28.93 3.79
C SER A 407 -10.03 -29.50 2.87
#